data_AF-A0A8S3IQE8-F1
#
_entry.id   AF-A0A8S3IQE8-F1
#
_cell.length_a   1.000
_cell.length_b   1.000
_cell.length_c   1.000
_cell.angle_alpha   90.00
_cell.angle_beta   90.00
_cell.angle_gamma   90.00
#
_symmetry.space_group_name_H-M   'P 1'
#
loop_
_entity.id
_entity.type
_entity.pdbx_description
1 polymer ?
#
loop_
_entity_poly.entity_id
_entity_poly.type
_entity_poly.pdbx_seq_one_letter_code
_entity_poly.pdbx_strand_id
1 'polypeptide(L)'
;PKSDSNSFIGKDELLVYFKRQLKYFEEWHLKQDWLAFHNHHYDWWMFPIDEISSRDATFQLPRDVILDLKENREFISDLRRGVYLMVSSWGWDIEHGRCFEKLDDKQKWSYWPVRLYKAGKCMWLFEQMDYYQSLKKLAYYIKDERKEKLDFFSHTKKAKANVIEQWNEMER
;
A
#
# COMPACT_ATOMS: atom_id res chain seq x y z
N PRO A 1 14.82 29.51 -15.22
CA PRO A 1 14.64 28.04 -15.22
C PRO A 1 13.75 27.63 -14.03
N LYS A 2 12.45 27.40 -14.29
CA LYS A 2 11.59 26.74 -13.30
C LYS A 2 12.08 25.29 -13.25
N SER A 3 12.51 24.80 -12.10
CA SER A 3 12.85 23.39 -11.92
C SER A 3 11.61 22.56 -12.25
N ASP A 4 11.75 21.59 -13.16
CA ASP A 4 10.72 20.61 -13.51
C ASP A 4 10.46 19.68 -12.31
N SER A 5 9.82 20.17 -11.25
CA SER A 5 9.51 19.43 -10.02
C SER A 5 8.37 18.42 -10.20
N ASN A 6 8.15 17.96 -11.43
CA ASN A 6 7.05 17.06 -11.83
C ASN A 6 7.57 15.76 -12.44
N SER A 7 8.85 15.45 -12.26
CA SER A 7 9.46 14.21 -12.76
C SER A 7 9.56 13.15 -11.66
N PHE A 8 9.50 11.89 -12.06
CA PHE A 8 9.76 10.74 -11.19
C PHE A 8 11.14 10.89 -10.53
N ILE A 9 11.20 10.61 -9.22
CA ILE A 9 12.40 10.82 -8.38
C ILE A 9 13.60 9.96 -8.78
N GLY A 10 13.39 8.96 -9.62
CA GLY A 10 14.39 7.99 -10.02
C GLY A 10 14.32 6.72 -9.18
N LYS A 11 14.65 5.59 -9.81
CA LYS A 11 14.53 4.26 -9.21
C LYS A 11 15.37 4.12 -7.94
N ASP A 12 16.62 4.53 -7.99
CA ASP A 12 17.55 4.35 -6.88
C ASP A 12 17.12 5.17 -5.66
N GLU A 13 16.69 6.42 -5.87
CA GLU A 13 16.18 7.27 -4.79
C GLU A 13 14.87 6.71 -4.21
N LEU A 14 13.94 6.24 -5.06
CA LEU A 14 12.73 5.54 -4.60
C LEU A 14 13.10 4.36 -3.69
N LEU A 15 14.07 3.54 -4.08
CA LEU A 15 14.52 2.39 -3.28
C LEU A 15 15.13 2.81 -1.95
N VAL A 16 15.82 3.95 -1.88
CA VAL A 16 16.32 4.52 -0.60
C VAL A 16 15.16 4.87 0.34
N TYR A 17 14.13 5.57 -0.15
CA TYR A 17 12.93 5.89 0.65
C TYR A 17 12.19 4.63 1.09
N PHE A 18 11.99 3.70 0.16
CA PHE A 18 11.32 2.43 0.40
C PHE A 18 12.04 1.61 1.49
N LYS A 19 13.34 1.39 1.36
CA LYS A 19 14.15 0.64 2.35
C LYS A 19 14.14 1.32 3.71
N ARG A 20 14.21 2.66 3.75
CA ARG A 20 14.12 3.42 5.01
C ARG A 20 12.76 3.21 5.69
N GLN A 21 11.69 3.25 4.91
CA GLN A 21 10.34 3.03 5.43
C GLN A 21 10.12 1.61 5.93
N LEU A 22 10.67 0.61 5.23
CA LEU A 22 10.61 -0.77 5.68
C LEU A 22 11.29 -0.96 7.04
N LYS A 23 12.46 -0.34 7.26
CA LYS A 23 13.11 -0.35 8.58
C LYS A 23 12.22 0.25 9.67
N TYR A 24 11.53 1.36 9.38
CA TYR A 24 10.55 1.91 10.32
C TYR A 24 9.41 0.95 10.61
N PHE A 25 8.86 0.26 9.59
CA PHE A 25 7.82 -0.75 9.82
C PHE A 25 8.30 -1.88 10.72
N GLU A 26 9.52 -2.37 10.52
CA GLU A 26 10.11 -3.43 11.34
C GLU A 26 10.28 -2.98 12.78
N GLU A 27 10.79 -1.77 13.00
CA GLU A 27 10.92 -1.18 14.33
C GLU A 27 9.57 -0.97 15.02
N TRP A 28 8.58 -0.43 14.31
CA TRP A 28 7.23 -0.21 14.85
C TRP A 28 6.57 -1.52 15.21
N HIS A 29 6.68 -2.54 14.35
CA HIS A 29 6.11 -3.86 14.63
C HIS A 29 6.79 -4.54 15.82
N LEU A 30 8.13 -4.48 15.91
CA LEU A 30 8.88 -5.03 17.04
C LEU A 30 8.47 -4.38 18.37
N LYS A 31 8.21 -3.07 18.36
CA LYS A 31 7.77 -2.29 19.53
C LYS A 31 6.25 -2.36 19.77
N GLN A 32 5.51 -3.05 18.91
CA GLN A 32 4.04 -3.03 18.88
C GLN A 32 3.46 -1.61 18.83
N ASP A 33 4.18 -0.68 18.16
CA ASP A 33 3.76 0.70 17.96
C ASP A 33 2.80 0.80 16.77
N TRP A 34 1.60 0.25 16.94
CA TRP A 34 0.55 0.25 15.92
C TRP A 34 0.11 1.67 15.54
N LEU A 35 0.22 2.62 16.47
CA LEU A 35 -0.12 4.02 16.20
C LEU A 35 0.85 4.67 15.22
N ALA A 36 2.12 4.28 15.22
CA ALA A 36 3.08 4.80 14.23
C ALA A 36 2.67 4.44 12.79
N PHE A 37 2.20 3.20 12.54
CA PHE A 37 1.61 2.84 11.25
C PHE A 37 0.42 3.73 10.90
N HIS A 38 -0.43 4.06 11.88
CA HIS A 38 -1.67 4.80 11.64
C HIS A 38 -1.46 6.30 11.37
N ASN A 39 -0.43 6.89 11.97
CA ASN A 39 -0.24 8.33 11.97
C ASN A 39 0.77 8.85 10.94
N HIS A 40 1.62 7.98 10.37
CA HIS A 40 2.63 8.39 9.39
C HIS A 40 2.09 8.31 7.96
N HIS A 41 2.54 9.25 7.13
CA HIS A 41 2.33 9.22 5.69
C HIS A 41 3.49 8.49 5.06
N TYR A 42 3.23 7.39 4.35
CA TYR A 42 4.26 6.62 3.66
C TYR A 42 3.78 5.97 2.37
N ASP A 43 2.50 6.13 2.03
CA ASP A 43 1.82 5.31 1.03
C ASP A 43 2.48 5.41 -0.35
N TRP A 44 3.05 6.57 -0.68
CA TRP A 44 3.62 6.85 -2.01
C TRP A 44 4.98 6.20 -2.24
N TRP A 45 5.88 6.19 -1.25
CA TRP A 45 7.19 5.54 -1.41
C TRP A 45 7.20 4.09 -0.93
N MET A 46 6.27 3.69 -0.06
CA MET A 46 6.15 2.31 0.40
C MET A 46 5.35 1.43 -0.56
N PHE A 47 4.29 1.99 -1.16
CA PHE A 47 3.43 1.31 -2.13
C PHE A 47 3.33 2.14 -3.42
N PRO A 48 4.46 2.35 -4.11
CA PRO A 48 4.49 3.14 -5.34
C PRO A 48 3.65 2.45 -6.42
N ILE A 49 2.92 3.25 -7.20
CA ILE A 49 2.00 2.81 -8.27
C ILE A 49 2.19 3.69 -9.52
N ASP A 50 1.64 3.26 -10.64
CA ASP A 50 1.70 3.97 -11.94
C ASP A 50 0.76 5.20 -12.04
N GLU A 51 0.21 5.66 -10.92
CA GLU A 51 -0.66 6.85 -10.83
C GLU A 51 0.06 8.04 -10.21
N ILE A 52 -0.30 9.25 -10.66
CA ILE A 52 0.16 10.50 -10.06
C ILE A 52 -0.56 10.81 -8.75
N SER A 53 0.14 11.50 -7.84
CA SER A 53 -0.51 12.17 -6.72
C SER A 53 -1.21 13.44 -7.21
N SER A 54 -2.17 13.95 -6.44
CA SER A 54 -2.86 15.20 -6.79
C SER A 54 -1.96 16.43 -6.67
N ARG A 55 -0.75 16.26 -6.13
CA ARG A 55 0.19 17.35 -5.83
C ARG A 55 1.50 17.23 -6.61
N ASP A 56 1.93 16.02 -6.93
CA ASP A 56 3.19 15.73 -7.61
C ASP A 56 3.22 14.34 -8.27
N ALA A 57 4.14 14.16 -9.22
CA ALA A 57 4.43 12.88 -9.87
C ALA A 57 5.70 12.21 -9.31
N THR A 58 6.24 12.72 -8.20
CA THR A 58 7.53 12.33 -7.60
C THR A 58 7.69 10.81 -7.46
N PHE A 59 6.63 10.12 -7.00
CA PHE A 59 6.65 8.67 -6.75
C PHE A 59 5.79 7.86 -7.73
N GLN A 60 5.32 8.48 -8.81
CA GLN A 60 4.64 7.74 -9.87
C GLN A 60 5.64 6.79 -10.53
N LEU A 61 5.33 5.50 -10.62
CA LEU A 61 6.18 4.53 -11.29
C LEU A 61 6.05 4.60 -12.82
N PRO A 62 7.13 4.90 -13.55
CA PRO A 62 7.19 4.69 -14.99
C PRO A 62 7.14 3.19 -15.33
N ARG A 63 6.61 2.85 -16.51
CA ARG A 63 6.43 1.45 -16.94
C ARG A 63 7.73 0.66 -17.00
N ASP A 64 8.81 1.27 -17.49
CA ASP A 64 10.15 0.66 -17.56
C ASP A 64 10.69 0.33 -16.16
N VAL A 65 10.45 1.19 -15.18
CA VAL A 65 10.84 0.95 -13.78
C VAL A 65 10.02 -0.18 -13.15
N ILE A 66 8.73 -0.29 -13.48
CA ILE A 66 7.89 -1.42 -13.03
C ILE A 66 8.45 -2.73 -13.57
N LEU A 67 8.77 -2.79 -14.87
CA LEU A 67 9.33 -3.99 -15.49
C LEU A 67 10.66 -4.39 -14.85
N ASP A 68 11.54 -3.43 -14.59
CA ASP A 68 12.82 -3.67 -13.91
C ASP A 68 12.65 -4.16 -12.46
N LEU A 69 11.83 -3.48 -11.66
CA LEU A 69 11.61 -3.84 -10.26
C LEU A 69 10.88 -5.17 -10.09
N LYS A 70 10.06 -5.56 -11.07
CA LYS A 70 9.37 -6.85 -11.08
C LYS A 70 10.33 -8.04 -11.17
N GLU A 71 11.50 -7.87 -11.80
CA GLU A 71 12.56 -8.89 -11.85
C GLU A 71 13.48 -8.85 -10.61
N ASN A 72 13.39 -7.79 -9.80
CA ASN A 72 14.19 -7.62 -8.59
C ASN A 72 13.60 -8.40 -7.40
N ARG A 73 14.13 -9.59 -7.16
CA ARG A 73 13.69 -10.48 -6.06
C ARG A 73 13.79 -9.85 -4.67
N GLU A 74 14.81 -9.04 -4.43
CA GLU A 74 15.00 -8.37 -3.13
C GLU A 74 13.90 -7.34 -2.90
N PHE A 75 13.62 -6.51 -3.90
CA PHE A 75 12.51 -5.55 -3.85
C PHE A 75 11.16 -6.25 -3.64
N ILE A 76 10.88 -7.34 -4.37
CA ILE A 76 9.63 -8.09 -4.21
C ILE A 76 9.49 -8.68 -2.79
N SER A 77 10.56 -9.27 -2.27
CA SER A 77 10.59 -9.81 -0.90
C SER A 77 10.27 -8.72 0.13
N ASP A 78 10.93 -7.58 0.01
CA ASP A 78 10.73 -6.43 0.90
C ASP A 78 9.34 -5.82 0.77
N LEU A 79 8.80 -5.77 -0.45
CA LEU A 79 7.48 -5.23 -0.72
C LEU A 79 6.41 -6.09 -0.05
N ARG A 80 6.54 -7.41 -0.13
CA ARG A 80 5.69 -8.36 0.60
C ARG A 80 5.83 -8.16 2.11
N ARG A 81 7.06 -8.06 2.63
CA ARG A 81 7.29 -7.79 4.06
C ARG A 81 6.62 -6.49 4.50
N GLY A 82 6.72 -5.44 3.69
CA GLY A 82 6.07 -4.15 3.90
C GLY A 82 4.56 -4.25 4.03
N VAL A 83 3.91 -4.93 3.09
CA VAL A 83 2.46 -5.16 3.13
C VAL A 83 2.07 -5.99 4.34
N TYR A 84 2.80 -7.08 4.63
CA TYR A 84 2.58 -7.93 5.80
C TYR A 84 2.59 -7.09 7.09
N LEU A 85 3.61 -6.25 7.29
CA LEU A 85 3.74 -5.43 8.50
C LEU A 85 2.62 -4.39 8.61
N MET A 86 2.26 -3.75 7.50
CA MET A 86 1.16 -2.79 7.45
C MET A 86 -0.18 -3.44 7.82
N VAL A 87 -0.58 -4.53 7.16
CA VAL A 87 -1.88 -5.15 7.45
C VAL A 87 -1.89 -5.87 8.79
N SER A 88 -0.73 -6.30 9.28
CA SER A 88 -0.58 -6.78 10.65
C SER A 88 -0.92 -5.69 11.65
N SER A 89 -0.61 -4.41 11.39
CA SER A 89 -1.03 -3.30 12.25
C SER A 89 -2.55 -3.12 12.29
N TRP A 90 -3.28 -3.65 11.30
CA TRP A 90 -4.74 -3.67 11.25
C TRP A 90 -5.36 -4.96 11.79
N GLY A 91 -4.53 -5.90 12.22
CA GLY A 91 -4.95 -7.19 12.77
C GLY A 91 -5.26 -8.26 11.72
N TRP A 92 -4.74 -8.11 10.50
CA TRP A 92 -4.94 -9.07 9.42
C TRP A 92 -3.69 -9.94 9.20
N ASP A 93 -3.90 -11.24 9.20
CA ASP A 93 -2.94 -12.24 8.75
C ASP A 93 -3.06 -12.37 7.23
N ILE A 94 -2.12 -11.76 6.51
CA ILE A 94 -2.17 -11.77 5.04
C ILE A 94 -1.92 -13.15 4.45
N GLU A 95 -1.15 -14.00 5.12
CA GLU A 95 -0.77 -15.32 4.61
C GLU A 95 -1.95 -16.29 4.69
N HIS A 96 -2.73 -16.20 5.77
CA HIS A 96 -3.92 -17.02 5.97
C HIS A 96 -5.22 -16.35 5.50
N GLY A 97 -5.19 -15.05 5.20
CA GLY A 97 -6.35 -14.29 4.72
C GLY A 97 -7.48 -14.21 5.75
N ARG A 98 -7.12 -13.94 7.01
CA ARG A 98 -8.06 -13.84 8.14
C ARG A 98 -7.54 -12.87 9.20
N CYS A 99 -8.37 -12.49 10.17
CA CYS A 99 -7.89 -11.75 11.35
C CYS A 99 -7.01 -12.63 12.25
N PHE A 100 -6.04 -12.02 12.93
CA PHE A 100 -5.37 -12.70 14.04
C PHE A 100 -6.36 -12.99 15.18
N GLU A 101 -6.15 -14.10 15.89
CA GLU A 101 -7.02 -14.53 16.98
C GLU A 101 -6.94 -13.61 18.21
N LYS A 102 -5.77 -12.99 18.42
CA LYS A 102 -5.51 -12.07 19.53
C LYS A 102 -4.95 -10.78 18.96
N LEU A 103 -5.58 -9.66 19.31
CA LEU A 103 -5.22 -8.33 18.86
C LEU A 103 -4.96 -7.43 20.07
N ASP A 104 -3.99 -6.54 19.91
CA ASP A 104 -3.87 -5.36 20.78
C ASP A 104 -4.99 -4.35 20.45
N ASP A 105 -5.42 -3.54 21.44
CA ASP A 105 -6.48 -2.53 21.28
C ASP A 105 -6.21 -1.51 20.16
N LYS A 106 -4.94 -1.26 19.85
CA LYS A 106 -4.49 -0.36 18.79
C LYS A 106 -4.24 -1.09 17.47
N GLN A 107 -4.22 -2.42 17.45
CA GLN A 107 -3.99 -3.24 16.26
C GLN A 107 -5.30 -3.46 15.49
N LYS A 108 -5.79 -2.41 14.85
CA LYS A 108 -7.11 -2.39 14.19
C LYS A 108 -7.11 -1.51 12.95
N TRP A 109 -8.09 -1.73 12.09
CA TRP A 109 -8.39 -0.83 10.96
C TRP A 109 -8.36 0.65 11.39
N SER A 110 -7.60 1.46 10.66
CA SER A 110 -7.36 2.88 10.97
C SER A 110 -7.90 3.84 9.92
N TYR A 111 -8.92 3.43 9.15
CA TYR A 111 -9.64 4.33 8.23
C TYR A 111 -8.76 4.94 7.14
N TRP A 112 -7.82 4.16 6.60
CA TRP A 112 -6.97 4.57 5.45
C TRP A 112 -7.28 3.77 4.17
N PRO A 113 -8.46 3.93 3.52
CA PRO A 113 -8.78 3.21 2.28
C PRO A 113 -7.79 3.47 1.14
N VAL A 114 -7.23 4.68 1.04
CA VAL A 114 -6.20 5.00 0.02
C VAL A 114 -4.94 4.17 0.19
N ARG A 115 -4.54 3.86 1.43
CA ARG A 115 -3.39 3.02 1.74
C ARG A 115 -3.67 1.57 1.33
N LEU A 116 -4.85 1.06 1.67
CA LEU A 116 -5.30 -0.26 1.24
C LEU A 116 -5.31 -0.36 -0.29
N TYR A 117 -5.92 0.61 -0.97
CA TYR A 117 -5.95 0.70 -2.43
C TYR A 117 -4.55 0.59 -3.05
N LYS A 118 -3.62 1.44 -2.60
CA LYS A 118 -2.25 1.47 -3.11
C LYS A 118 -1.50 0.18 -2.85
N ALA A 119 -1.61 -0.40 -1.65
CA ALA A 119 -0.99 -1.67 -1.35
C ALA A 119 -1.50 -2.78 -2.30
N GLY A 120 -2.81 -2.89 -2.50
CA GLY A 120 -3.38 -3.89 -3.42
C GLY A 120 -3.01 -3.63 -4.88
N LYS A 121 -3.06 -2.37 -5.32
CA LYS A 121 -2.64 -2.02 -6.68
C LYS A 121 -1.15 -2.29 -6.91
N CYS A 122 -0.31 -2.03 -5.93
CA CYS A 122 1.12 -2.36 -5.97
C CYS A 122 1.32 -3.88 -6.09
N MET A 123 0.63 -4.70 -5.27
CA MET A 123 0.67 -6.16 -5.40
C MET A 123 0.23 -6.64 -6.79
N TRP A 124 -0.80 -6.00 -7.36
CA TRP A 124 -1.28 -6.32 -8.70
C TRP A 124 -0.24 -5.98 -9.78
N LEU A 125 0.35 -4.77 -9.74
CA LEU A 125 1.38 -4.32 -10.69
C LEU A 125 2.61 -5.23 -10.72
N PHE A 126 2.99 -5.76 -9.55
CA PHE A 126 4.15 -6.64 -9.39
C PHE A 126 3.81 -8.13 -9.42
N GLU A 127 2.60 -8.50 -9.85
CA GLU A 127 2.14 -9.89 -10.00
C GLU A 127 2.16 -10.74 -8.72
N GLN A 128 2.09 -10.10 -7.55
CA GLN A 128 1.99 -10.75 -6.24
C GLN A 128 0.54 -11.10 -5.92
N MET A 129 -0.04 -11.98 -6.74
CA MET A 129 -1.48 -12.21 -6.77
C MET A 129 -2.04 -12.83 -5.49
N ASP A 130 -1.26 -13.65 -4.80
CA ASP A 130 -1.65 -14.21 -3.49
C ASP A 130 -1.91 -13.11 -2.45
N TYR A 131 -1.01 -12.13 -2.36
CA TYR A 131 -1.15 -10.97 -1.48
C TYR A 131 -2.29 -10.06 -1.92
N TYR A 132 -2.42 -9.82 -3.22
CA TYR A 132 -3.54 -9.05 -3.78
C TYR A 132 -4.90 -9.67 -3.40
N GLN A 133 -5.07 -10.99 -3.57
CA GLN A 133 -6.32 -11.66 -3.20
C GLN A 133 -6.59 -11.62 -1.69
N SER A 134 -5.55 -11.70 -0.85
CA SER A 134 -5.70 -11.54 0.60
C SER A 134 -6.12 -10.12 0.98
N LEU A 135 -5.59 -9.09 0.31
CA LEU A 135 -6.02 -7.70 0.48
C LEU A 135 -7.47 -7.48 0.01
N LYS A 136 -7.91 -8.14 -1.06
CA LYS A 136 -9.34 -8.15 -1.44
C LYS A 136 -10.21 -8.73 -0.34
N LYS A 137 -9.83 -9.88 0.23
CA LYS A 137 -10.56 -10.47 1.37
C LYS A 137 -10.64 -9.51 2.56
N LEU A 138 -9.53 -8.83 2.89
CA LEU A 138 -9.51 -7.81 3.93
C LEU A 138 -10.49 -6.66 3.61
N ALA A 139 -10.53 -6.17 2.37
CA ALA A 139 -11.45 -5.12 1.97
C ALA A 139 -12.93 -5.54 2.15
N TYR A 140 -13.29 -6.75 1.71
CA TYR A 140 -14.63 -7.29 1.94
C TYR A 140 -14.94 -7.48 3.43
N TYR A 141 -13.99 -7.97 4.22
CA TYR A 141 -14.15 -8.06 5.68
C TYR A 141 -14.43 -6.69 6.31
N ILE A 142 -13.67 -5.65 5.95
CA ILE A 142 -13.89 -4.28 6.45
C ILE A 142 -15.27 -3.77 6.04
N LYS A 143 -15.68 -3.97 4.78
CA LYS A 143 -16.97 -3.53 4.27
C LYS A 143 -18.14 -4.27 4.93
N ASP A 144 -18.07 -5.59 4.99
CA ASP A 144 -19.22 -6.43 5.29
C ASP A 144 -19.32 -6.75 6.79
N GLU A 145 -18.20 -7.00 7.47
CA GLU A 145 -18.21 -7.32 8.91
C GLU A 145 -18.09 -6.06 9.77
N ARG A 146 -17.23 -5.12 9.38
CA ARG A 146 -17.08 -3.85 10.13
C ARG A 146 -18.07 -2.76 9.70
N LYS A 147 -18.81 -2.97 8.61
CA LYS A 147 -19.78 -2.00 8.04
C LYS A 147 -19.14 -0.66 7.70
N GLU A 148 -17.86 -0.66 7.38
CA GLU A 148 -17.08 0.55 7.08
C GLU A 148 -17.07 0.87 5.59
N LYS A 149 -17.03 2.17 5.26
CA LYS A 149 -16.87 2.61 3.88
C LYS A 149 -15.40 2.57 3.49
N LEU A 150 -15.14 2.11 2.26
CA LEU A 150 -13.81 2.10 1.65
C LEU A 150 -13.67 3.19 0.57
N ASP A 151 -14.31 4.32 0.81
CA ASP A 151 -14.25 5.47 -0.08
C ASP A 151 -12.98 6.27 0.19
N PHE A 152 -12.29 6.69 -0.86
CA PHE A 152 -11.17 7.62 -0.80
C PHE A 152 -11.30 8.66 -1.90
N PHE A 153 -10.65 9.80 -1.70
CA PHE A 153 -10.53 10.78 -2.77
C PHE A 153 -9.49 10.27 -3.76
N SER A 154 -9.94 9.84 -4.94
CA SER A 154 -9.03 9.50 -6.02
C SER A 154 -8.27 10.78 -6.40
N HIS A 155 -6.96 10.63 -6.53
CA HIS A 155 -6.10 11.72 -6.97
C HIS A 155 -6.08 11.84 -8.51
N THR A 156 -6.54 10.81 -9.21
CA THR A 156 -6.55 10.68 -10.68
C THR A 156 -7.93 10.98 -11.30
N LYS A 157 -9.01 10.80 -10.54
CA LYS A 157 -10.39 11.16 -10.94
C LYS A 157 -10.88 12.29 -10.03
N LYS A 158 -11.53 13.34 -10.56
CA LYS A 158 -12.15 14.43 -9.76
C LYS A 158 -13.41 13.96 -8.99
N ALA A 159 -13.35 12.81 -8.32
CA ALA A 159 -14.47 12.19 -7.63
C ALA A 159 -14.00 11.28 -6.48
N LYS A 160 -14.94 10.97 -5.57
CA LYS A 160 -14.76 9.88 -4.62
C LYS A 160 -14.67 8.56 -5.40
N ALA A 161 -13.69 7.74 -5.06
CA ALA A 161 -13.52 6.39 -5.55
C ALA A 161 -13.66 5.40 -4.40
N ASN A 162 -13.98 4.15 -4.70
CA ASN A 162 -14.03 3.07 -3.72
C ASN A 162 -12.97 2.02 -4.01
N VAL A 163 -12.31 1.49 -2.97
CA VAL A 163 -11.24 0.49 -3.11
C VAL A 163 -11.68 -0.71 -3.96
N ILE A 164 -12.84 -1.30 -3.62
CA ILE A 164 -13.33 -2.53 -4.26
C ILE A 164 -13.73 -2.26 -5.70
N GLU A 165 -14.39 -1.12 -5.96
CA GLU A 165 -14.77 -0.73 -7.33
C GLU A 165 -13.57 -0.52 -8.23
N GLN A 166 -12.53 0.18 -7.74
CA GLN A 166 -11.31 0.40 -8.53
C GLN A 166 -10.56 -0.91 -8.81
N TRP A 167 -10.49 -1.83 -7.84
CA TRP A 167 -9.90 -3.14 -8.08
C TRP A 167 -10.71 -4.00 -9.06
N ASN A 168 -12.04 -3.93 -9.02
CA ASN A 168 -12.88 -4.60 -10.00
C ASN A 168 -12.74 -4.00 -11.41
N GLU A 169 -12.45 -2.70 -11.54
CA GLU A 169 -12.11 -2.08 -12.83
C GLU A 169 -10.75 -2.57 -13.36
N MET A 170 -9.75 -2.74 -12.48
CA MET A 170 -8.42 -3.24 -12.85
C MET A 170 -8.41 -4.68 -13.37
N GLU A 171 -9.40 -5.49 -12.98
CA GLU A 171 -9.51 -6.91 -13.35
C GLU A 171 -10.26 -7.15 -14.68
N ARG A 172 -10.83 -6.10 -15.28
CA ARG A 172 -11.56 -6.17 -16.56
C ARG A 172 -10.62 -5.98 -17.74
#